data_AF-A0A1G6SVC9-F1
#
_entry.id   AF-A0A1G6SVC9-F1
#
_cell.length_a   1.000
_cell.length_b   1.000
_cell.length_c   1.000
_cell.angle_alpha   90.00
_cell.angle_beta   90.00
_cell.angle_gamma   90.00
#
_symmetry.space_group_name_H-M   'P 1'
#
loop_
_entity.id
_entity.type
_entity.pdbx_description
1 polymer ?
#
loop_
_entity_poly.entity_id
_entity_poly.type
_entity_poly.pdbx_seq_one_letter_code
_entity_poly.pdbx_strand_id
1 'polypeptide(L)' 'MSSHPVRLEFEPVASLGAVPEGSFALSAGDGFEGDVYAHFHGLTSMEFEEESLSELEHAAANLRPGQVLAIRHR' A
#
# COMPACT_ATOMS: atom_id res chain seq x y z
N MET A 1 8.24 -23.05 5.03
CA MET A 1 6.93 -22.60 5.57
C MET A 1 6.26 -21.88 4.43
N SER A 2 5.09 -22.33 3.95
CA SER A 2 4.35 -21.57 2.95
C SER A 2 3.66 -20.41 3.67
N SER A 3 4.23 -19.21 3.57
CA SER A 3 3.43 -18.00 3.77
C SER A 3 2.53 -17.90 2.54
N HIS A 4 1.23 -17.76 2.76
CA HIS A 4 0.35 -17.38 1.67
C HIS A 4 0.67 -15.93 1.29
N PRO A 5 0.66 -15.58 -0.02
CA PRO A 5 0.83 -14.20 -0.43
C PRO A 5 -0.19 -13.31 0.26
N VAL A 6 0.26 -12.14 0.68
CA VAL A 6 -0.51 -11.19 1.46
C VAL A 6 -1.35 -10.34 0.53
N ARG A 7 -2.64 -10.23 0.85
CA ARG A 7 -3.57 -9.36 0.14
C ARG A 7 -3.47 -7.94 0.69
N LEU A 8 -3.35 -6.97 -0.21
CA LEU A 8 -3.37 -5.55 0.15
C LEU A 8 -4.80 -5.01 0.10
N GLU A 9 -5.12 -4.12 1.03
CA GLU A 9 -6.32 -3.30 1.02
C GLU A 9 -5.90 -1.85 0.97
N PHE A 10 -6.58 -1.06 0.15
CA PHE A 10 -6.24 0.34 0.02
C PHE A 10 -7.44 1.21 -0.31
N GLU A 11 -7.38 2.46 0.17
CA GLU A 11 -8.38 3.47 -0.10
C GLU A 11 -7.74 4.84 -0.34
N PRO A 12 -8.24 5.64 -1.31
CA PRO A 12 -7.82 7.01 -1.47
C PRO A 12 -8.27 7.86 -0.29
N VAL A 13 -7.34 8.59 0.34
CA VAL A 13 -7.64 9.55 1.39
C VAL A 13 -7.31 10.97 0.94
N ALA A 14 -7.93 11.95 1.59
CA ALA A 14 -7.87 13.35 1.18
C ALA A 14 -6.46 13.95 1.26
N SER A 15 -5.63 13.48 2.19
CA SER A 15 -4.23 13.92 2.37
C SER A 15 -3.50 12.97 3.33
N LEU A 16 -2.17 13.13 3.45
CA LEU A 16 -1.34 12.37 4.40
C LEU A 16 -1.85 12.45 5.85
N GLY A 17 -2.37 13.59 6.28
CA GLY A 17 -2.92 13.77 7.63
C GLY A 17 -4.24 13.04 7.90
N ALA A 18 -4.86 12.48 6.86
CA ALA A 18 -6.09 11.68 6.95
C ALA A 18 -5.83 10.17 6.84
N VAL A 19 -4.57 9.74 6.73
CA VAL A 19 -4.19 8.33 6.67
C VAL A 19 -4.46 7.68 8.03
N PRO A 20 -5.24 6.57 8.10
CA PRO A 20 -5.49 5.87 9.36
C PRO A 20 -4.19 5.38 10.02
N GLU A 21 -4.16 5.35 11.35
CA GLU A 21 -3.01 4.83 12.10
C GLU A 21 -2.70 3.37 11.71
N GLY A 22 -1.42 3.07 11.50
CA GLY A 22 -0.95 1.76 11.07
C GLY A 22 -1.11 1.48 9.58
N SER A 23 -1.61 2.42 8.78
CA SER A 23 -1.59 2.34 7.32
C SER A 23 -0.30 2.90 6.74
N PHE A 24 0.17 2.31 5.65
CA PHE A 24 1.24 2.87 4.83
C PHE A 24 0.65 3.88 3.84
N ALA A 25 1.29 5.03 3.67
CA ALA A 25 0.83 6.06 2.75
C ALA A 25 1.64 6.03 1.45
N LEU A 26 0.96 5.97 0.31
CA LEU A 26 1.57 6.05 -1.02
C LEU A 26 1.04 7.27 -1.77
N SER A 27 1.93 8.14 -2.25
CA SER A 27 1.51 9.33 -3.01
C SER A 27 1.21 8.98 -4.46
N ALA A 28 0.47 9.87 -5.13
CA ALA A 28 0.23 9.76 -6.58
C ALA A 28 1.57 9.78 -7.34
N GLY A 29 1.82 8.74 -8.13
CA GLY A 29 3.03 8.60 -8.95
C GLY A 29 4.23 7.96 -8.23
N ASP A 30 4.12 7.68 -6.93
CA ASP A 30 5.13 6.88 -6.23
C ASP A 30 4.92 5.39 -6.55
N GLY A 31 6.02 4.66 -6.72
CA GLY A 31 6.00 3.21 -6.86
C GLY A 31 5.82 2.53 -5.51
N PHE A 32 5.09 1.41 -5.48
CA PHE A 32 4.98 0.60 -4.27
C PHE A 32 6.22 -0.28 -4.09
N GLU A 33 6.95 -0.06 -3.01
CA GLU A 33 8.12 -0.86 -2.65
C GLU A 33 7.77 -1.81 -1.49
N GLY A 34 7.58 -3.09 -1.82
CA GLY A 34 7.17 -4.11 -0.85
C GLY A 34 8.14 -4.28 0.33
N ASP A 35 9.44 -4.11 0.11
CA ASP A 35 10.45 -4.18 1.18
C ASP A 35 10.32 -3.02 2.18
N VAL A 36 10.02 -1.81 1.67
CA VAL A 36 9.77 -0.63 2.53
C VAL A 36 8.47 -0.82 3.31
N TYR A 37 7.44 -1.37 2.67
CA TYR A 37 6.18 -1.72 3.32
C TYR A 37 6.38 -2.76 4.44
N ALA A 38 7.12 -3.84 4.16
CA ALA A 38 7.43 -4.86 5.15
C ALA A 38 8.20 -4.27 6.34
N HIS A 39 9.21 -3.43 6.06
CA HIS A 39 9.99 -2.77 7.10
C HIS A 39 9.16 -1.81 7.97
N PHE A 40 8.23 -1.06 7.36
CA PHE A 40 7.29 -0.20 8.07
C PHE A 40 6.45 -0.99 9.09
N HIS A 41 6.09 -2.24 8.76
CA HIS A 41 5.37 -3.15 9.65
C HIS A 41 6.28 -3.98 10.57
N GLY A 42 7.58 -3.70 10.63
CA GLY A 42 8.54 -4.42 11.47
C GLY A 42 8.84 -5.85 11.00
N LEU A 43 8.58 -6.14 9.72
CA LEU A 43 8.82 -7.42 9.08
C LEU A 43 10.07 -7.35 8.18
N THR A 44 10.75 -8.48 8.04
CA THR A 44 11.96 -8.58 7.20
C THR A 44 11.63 -8.67 5.70
N SER A 45 10.52 -9.32 5.36
CA SER A 45 10.04 -9.50 3.99
C SER A 45 8.57 -9.93 4.01
N MET A 46 7.86 -9.63 2.93
CA MET A 46 6.49 -10.05 2.67
C MET A 46 6.35 -10.43 1.20
N GLU A 47 5.63 -11.50 0.91
CA GLU A 47 5.19 -11.83 -0.44
C GLU A 47 3.76 -11.29 -0.61
N PHE A 48 3.47 -10.59 -1.70
CA PHE A 48 2.17 -9.99 -1.96
C PHE A 48 1.47 -10.68 -3.13
N GLU A 49 0.14 -10.66 -3.13
CA GLU A 49 -0.63 -11.11 -4.30
C GLU A 49 -0.36 -10.21 -5.51
N GLU A 50 -0.05 -10.78 -6.67
CA GLU A 50 0.17 -10.01 -7.91
C GLU A 50 -1.06 -9.17 -8.30
N GLU A 51 -2.26 -9.71 -8.09
CA GLU A 51 -3.53 -8.98 -8.30
C GLU A 51 -3.60 -7.73 -7.42
N SER A 52 -3.27 -7.87 -6.12
CA SER A 52 -3.25 -6.75 -5.18
C SER A 52 -2.27 -5.66 -5.59
N LEU A 53 -1.08 -6.02 -6.10
CA LEU A 53 -0.09 -5.07 -6.58
C LEU A 53 -0.60 -4.30 -7.82
N SER A 54 -1.20 -5.01 -8.77
CA SER A 54 -1.75 -4.39 -9.98
C SER A 54 -2.91 -3.44 -9.67
N GLU A 55 -3.82 -3.84 -8.78
CA GLU A 55 -4.93 -2.97 -8.35
C GLU A 55 -4.41 -1.74 -7.58
N LEU A 56 -3.37 -1.91 -6.75
CA LEU A 56 -2.74 -0.82 -6.02
C LEU A 56 -2.08 0.19 -6.96
N GLU A 57 -1.32 -0.27 -7.95
CA GLU A 57 -0.73 0.60 -8.98
C GLU A 57 -1.81 1.36 -9.75
N HIS A 58 -2.91 0.67 -10.11
CA HIS A 58 -4.04 1.32 -10.76
C HIS A 58 -4.70 2.37 -9.85
N ALA A 59 -4.86 2.09 -8.56
CA ALA A 59 -5.43 3.04 -7.61
C ALA A 59 -4.53 4.27 -7.41
N ALA A 60 -3.22 4.07 -7.29
CA ALA A 60 -2.23 5.14 -7.16
C ALA A 60 -2.19 6.04 -8.40
N ALA A 61 -2.30 5.47 -9.60
CA ALA A 61 -2.35 6.21 -10.85
C ALA A 61 -3.61 7.09 -11.01
N ASN A 62 -4.70 6.74 -10.33
CA ASN A 62 -5.98 7.46 -10.39
C ASN A 62 -6.20 8.45 -9.23
N LEU A 63 -5.20 8.66 -8.37
CA LEU A 63 -5.28 9.64 -7.28
C LEU A 63 -5.43 11.08 -7.83
N ARG A 64 -6.31 11.87 -7.20
CA ARG A 64 -6.40 13.30 -7.52
C ARG A 64 -5.22 14.05 -6.89
N PRO A 65 -4.85 15.24 -7.42
CA PRO A 65 -3.83 16.08 -6.81
C PRO A 65 -4.08 16.31 -5.31
N GLY A 66 -3.08 16.00 -4.49
CA GLY A 66 -3.12 16.13 -3.03
C GLY A 66 -3.67 14.92 -2.27
N GLN A 67 -4.26 13.93 -2.96
CA GLN A 67 -4.65 12.67 -2.34
C GLN A 67 -3.45 11.73 -2.18
N VAL A 68 -3.58 10.81 -1.22
CA VAL A 68 -2.67 9.69 -1.05
C VAL A 68 -3.48 8.40 -0.93
N LEU A 69 -2.85 7.27 -1.18
CA LEU A 69 -3.44 5.95 -1.00
C LEU A 69 -3.03 5.42 0.39
N ALA A 70 -3.99 5.11 1.24
CA ALA A 70 -3.74 4.43 2.50
C ALA A 70 -3.77 2.92 2.26
N ILE A 71 -2.70 2.21 2.60
CA ILE A 71 -2.51 0.78 2.30
C ILE A 71 -2.37 -0.02 3.60
N ARG A 72 -3.06 -1.15 3.68
CA ARG A 72 -3.06 -2.12 4.77
C ARG A 72 -2.96 -3.52 4.20
N HIS A 73 -2.68 -4.51 5.04
CA HIS A 73 -2.71 -5.91 4.66
C HIS A 73 -3.63 -6.72 5.56
N ARG A 74 -4.15 -7.85 5.05
CA ARG A 74 -4.97 -8.82 5.79
C ARG A 74 -4.26 -10.16 5.98
#